data_AF-A0A941XBZ7-F1
#
_entry.id   AF-A0A941XBZ7-F1
#
_cell.length_a   1.000
_cell.length_b   1.000
_cell.length_c   1.000
_cell.angle_alpha   90.00
_cell.angle_beta   90.00
_cell.angle_gamma   90.00
#
_symmetry.space_group_name_H-M   'P 1'
#
loop_
_entity.id
_entity.type
_entity.pdbx_description
1 polymer ?
#
loop_
_entity_poly.entity_id
_entity_poly.type
_entity_poly.pdbx_seq_one_letter_code
_entity_poly.pdbx_strand_id
1 'polypeptide(L)'
;MLLYYYERKGLLILLILISCLIILPRQLRLKKQKVFVLVPPTEIPDSLYQDRPVLKADPLELNTADSSALITIRGIGPYYASRILRYRERLGGFYAVRQLKEIKMTYFNVDSAAHLFTVNPQLIRKKDLNSMSFKEVLRHPYLDYEEVKLIFNAKNKYKKISFDTLQQRKILPTYKLKKIKPYFR
;
A
#
# COMPACT_ATOMS: atom_id res chain seq x y z
N MET A 1 -55.26 26.67 -47.15
CA MET A 1 -55.66 25.37 -46.56
C MET A 1 -54.47 24.57 -46.01
N LEU A 2 -53.30 24.56 -46.67
CA LEU A 2 -52.08 23.85 -46.21
C LEU A 2 -51.39 24.45 -44.95
N LEU A 3 -51.38 25.78 -44.78
CA LEU A 3 -50.76 26.42 -43.60
C LEU A 3 -51.43 26.02 -42.28
N TYR A 4 -52.77 26.01 -42.24
CA TYR A 4 -53.55 25.62 -41.06
C TYR A 4 -53.32 24.15 -40.64
N TYR A 5 -53.02 23.28 -41.62
CA TYR A 5 -52.74 21.88 -41.39
C TYR A 5 -51.36 21.67 -40.74
N TYR A 6 -50.35 22.44 -41.16
CA TYR A 6 -49.01 22.38 -40.56
C TYR A 6 -48.96 22.99 -39.16
N GLU A 7 -49.68 24.09 -38.91
CA GLU A 7 -49.79 24.68 -37.57
C GLU A 7 -50.45 23.72 -36.56
N ARG A 8 -51.56 23.07 -36.93
CA ARG A 8 -52.22 22.10 -36.05
C ARG A 8 -51.36 20.85 -35.78
N LYS A 9 -50.62 20.35 -36.78
CA LYS A 9 -49.68 19.23 -36.58
C LYS A 9 -48.49 19.61 -35.72
N GLY A 10 -47.93 20.80 -35.91
CA GLY A 10 -46.83 21.31 -35.08
C GLY A 10 -47.25 21.46 -33.62
N LEU A 11 -48.46 21.96 -33.37
CA LEU A 11 -49.00 22.10 -32.02
C LEU A 11 -49.21 20.74 -31.35
N LEU A 12 -49.73 19.75 -32.07
CA LEU A 12 -49.89 18.37 -31.57
C LEU A 12 -48.55 17.72 -31.22
N ILE A 13 -47.53 17.89 -32.06
CA ILE A 13 -46.18 17.36 -31.78
C ILE A 13 -45.58 18.06 -30.56
N LEU A 14 -45.75 19.38 -30.43
CA LEU A 14 -45.27 20.13 -29.27
C LEU A 14 -45.96 19.69 -27.97
N LEU A 15 -47.26 19.44 -27.99
CA LEU A 15 -48.01 18.92 -26.83
C LEU A 15 -47.59 17.49 -26.47
N ILE A 16 -47.28 16.65 -27.46
CA ILE A 16 -46.73 15.30 -27.23
C ILE A 16 -45.33 15.39 -26.62
N LEU A 17 -44.47 16.29 -27.11
CA LEU A 17 -43.12 16.47 -26.56
C LEU A 17 -43.15 17.02 -25.12
N ILE A 18 -44.00 18.00 -24.82
CA ILE A 18 -44.15 18.57 -23.48
C ILE A 18 -44.72 17.54 -22.50
N SER A 19 -45.74 16.77 -22.90
CA SER A 19 -46.29 15.70 -22.05
C SER A 19 -45.25 14.60 -21.82
N CYS A 20 -44.47 14.22 -22.83
CA CYS A 20 -43.38 13.26 -22.69
C CYS A 20 -42.31 13.77 -21.69
N LEU A 21 -41.90 15.04 -21.78
CA LEU A 21 -40.88 15.63 -20.90
C LEU A 21 -41.33 15.77 -19.45
N ILE A 22 -42.64 15.86 -19.19
CA ILE A 22 -43.22 15.93 -17.83
C ILE A 22 -43.46 14.52 -17.26
N ILE A 23 -43.85 13.54 -18.10
CA ILE A 23 -44.20 12.18 -17.68
C ILE A 23 -42.96 11.28 -17.53
N LEU A 24 -41.97 11.38 -18.43
CA LEU A 24 -40.75 10.54 -18.40
C LEU A 24 -39.93 10.66 -17.09
N PRO A 25 -39.62 11.86 -16.55
CA PRO A 25 -38.77 11.97 -15.36
C PRO A 25 -39.49 11.50 -14.09
N ARG A 26 -40.83 11.39 -14.08
CA ARG A 26 -41.60 10.83 -12.95
C ARG A 26 -41.53 9.30 -12.91
N GLN A 27 -41.38 8.65 -14.06
CA GLN A 27 -41.33 7.19 -14.18
C GLN A 27 -39.91 6.62 -14.00
N LEU A 28 -38.85 7.44 -14.14
CA LEU A 28 -37.45 7.02 -14.01
C LEU A 28 -36.82 7.31 -12.64
N ARG A 29 -37.61 7.31 -11.56
CA ARG A 29 -37.05 7.13 -10.22
C ARG A 29 -36.66 5.67 -10.10
N LEU A 30 -35.43 5.33 -10.49
CA LEU A 30 -34.84 4.01 -10.25
C LEU A 30 -35.11 3.63 -8.79
N LYS A 31 -36.06 2.73 -8.59
CA LYS A 31 -36.29 2.10 -7.30
C LYS A 31 -34.98 1.40 -7.01
N LYS A 32 -34.17 1.97 -6.10
CA LYS A 32 -32.94 1.35 -5.62
C LYS A 32 -33.37 0.08 -4.90
N GLN A 33 -33.55 -0.99 -5.67
CA GLN A 33 -33.84 -2.30 -5.16
C GLN A 33 -32.53 -2.80 -4.54
N LYS A 34 -32.32 -2.45 -3.27
CA LYS A 34 -31.59 -3.35 -2.39
C LYS A 34 -32.51 -4.55 -2.19
N VAL A 35 -32.54 -5.45 -3.17
CA VAL A 35 -32.90 -6.83 -2.89
C VAL A 35 -31.68 -7.41 -2.17
N PHE A 36 -31.55 -7.08 -0.88
CA PHE A 36 -30.83 -7.95 0.01
C PHE A 36 -31.81 -9.09 0.25
N VAL A 37 -31.71 -10.15 -0.55
CA VAL A 37 -32.26 -11.42 -0.10
C VAL A 37 -31.44 -11.71 1.15
N LEU A 38 -32.06 -11.57 2.33
CA LEU A 38 -31.60 -12.32 3.48
C LEU A 38 -31.84 -13.76 3.07
N VAL A 39 -30.85 -14.35 2.41
CA VAL A 39 -30.73 -15.80 2.41
C VAL A 39 -30.77 -16.11 3.90
N PRO A 40 -31.80 -16.80 4.41
CA PRO A 40 -31.81 -17.19 5.81
C PRO A 40 -30.44 -17.84 6.03
N PRO A 41 -29.71 -17.50 7.10
CA PRO A 41 -28.43 -18.11 7.36
C PRO A 41 -28.68 -19.60 7.22
N THR A 42 -28.18 -20.18 6.13
CA THR A 42 -28.20 -21.62 5.99
C THR A 42 -27.38 -22.00 7.19
N GLU A 43 -27.98 -22.72 8.14
CA GLU A 43 -27.23 -23.34 9.21
C GLU A 43 -26.26 -24.26 8.47
N ILE A 44 -25.08 -23.72 8.17
CA ILE A 44 -23.94 -24.47 7.68
C ILE A 44 -23.67 -25.35 8.89
N PRO A 45 -24.02 -26.65 8.87
CA PRO A 45 -23.83 -27.49 10.04
C PRO A 45 -22.38 -27.32 10.48
N ASP A 46 -22.12 -27.14 11.77
CA ASP A 46 -20.77 -26.86 12.31
C ASP A 46 -19.70 -27.83 11.78
N SER A 47 -20.10 -29.03 11.34
CA SER A 47 -19.28 -30.01 10.61
C SER A 47 -18.64 -29.53 9.28
N LEU A 48 -19.16 -28.46 8.66
CA LEU A 48 -18.62 -27.83 7.44
C LEU A 48 -17.65 -26.69 7.76
N TYR A 49 -17.61 -26.22 9.01
CA TYR A 49 -16.36 -25.72 9.59
C TYR A 49 -15.51 -26.94 9.93
N GLN A 50 -15.13 -27.69 8.88
CA GLN A 50 -13.95 -28.51 8.94
C GLN A 50 -12.87 -27.58 9.49
N ASP A 51 -12.37 -27.87 10.69
CA ASP A 51 -11.07 -27.42 11.14
C ASP A 51 -10.13 -27.75 10.00
N ARG A 52 -9.92 -26.79 9.08
CA ARG A 52 -8.88 -26.92 8.07
C ARG A 52 -7.67 -27.15 8.95
N PRO A 53 -6.99 -28.30 8.83
CA PRO A 53 -5.77 -28.49 9.58
C PRO A 53 -4.97 -27.24 9.31
N VAL A 54 -4.66 -26.48 10.36
CA VAL A 54 -3.78 -25.33 10.25
C VAL A 54 -2.44 -25.97 9.92
N LEU A 55 -2.25 -26.27 8.63
CA LEU A 55 -0.99 -26.67 8.07
C LEU A 55 -0.07 -25.57 8.54
N LYS A 56 0.85 -25.95 9.41
CA LYS A 56 1.84 -25.05 10.00
C LYS A 56 2.64 -24.53 8.81
N ALA A 57 2.18 -23.42 8.24
CA ALA A 57 2.81 -22.84 7.08
C ALA A 57 4.17 -22.33 7.53
N ASP A 58 5.19 -22.63 6.73
CA ASP A 58 6.51 -22.10 7.00
C ASP A 58 6.45 -20.56 7.08
N PRO A 59 7.24 -19.93 7.97
CA PRO A 59 7.26 -18.49 8.08
C PRO A 59 7.54 -17.81 6.73
N LEU A 60 6.76 -16.78 6.41
CA LEU A 60 6.88 -16.06 5.15
C LEU A 60 8.12 -15.16 5.14
N GLU A 61 9.01 -15.36 4.16
CA GLU A 61 10.20 -14.51 3.99
C GLU A 61 9.79 -13.14 3.41
N LEU A 62 10.06 -12.06 4.16
CA LEU A 62 9.58 -10.71 3.82
C LEU A 62 10.27 -10.05 2.62
N ASN A 63 11.53 -10.37 2.36
CA ASN A 63 12.34 -9.82 1.28
C ASN A 63 11.99 -10.39 -0.10
N THR A 64 11.45 -11.61 -0.19
CA THR A 64 11.02 -12.27 -1.43
C THR A 64 9.52 -12.33 -1.60
N ALA A 65 8.73 -12.19 -0.52
CA ALA A 65 7.27 -12.25 -0.59
C ALA A 65 6.69 -11.27 -1.63
N ASP A 66 5.71 -11.75 -2.41
CA ASP A 66 4.89 -10.92 -3.27
C ASP A 66 3.60 -10.50 -2.55
N SER A 67 2.73 -9.76 -3.24
CA SER A 67 1.45 -9.35 -2.63
C SER A 67 0.53 -10.53 -2.34
N SER A 68 0.56 -11.56 -3.18
CA SER A 68 -0.33 -12.72 -3.02
C SER A 68 0.01 -13.50 -1.75
N ALA A 69 1.30 -13.77 -1.50
CA ALA A 69 1.78 -14.43 -0.30
C ALA A 69 1.49 -13.61 0.96
N LEU A 70 1.70 -12.28 0.93
CA LEU A 70 1.38 -11.42 2.07
C LEU A 70 -0.11 -11.44 2.45
N ILE A 71 -1.00 -11.52 1.45
CA ILE A 71 -2.46 -11.53 1.68
C ILE A 71 -2.93 -12.83 2.34
N THR A 72 -2.15 -13.92 2.26
CA THR A 72 -2.47 -15.18 2.97
C THR A 72 -2.41 -15.03 4.49
N ILE A 73 -1.66 -14.05 4.99
CA ILE A 73 -1.53 -13.80 6.42
C ILE A 73 -2.80 -13.13 6.95
N ARG A 74 -3.49 -13.78 7.89
CA ARG A 74 -4.71 -13.25 8.51
C ARG A 74 -4.44 -11.85 9.09
N GLY A 75 -5.24 -10.87 8.63
CA GLY A 75 -5.11 -9.47 9.02
C GLY A 75 -4.26 -8.61 8.08
N ILE A 76 -3.59 -9.20 7.08
CA ILE A 76 -2.92 -8.46 6.00
C ILE A 76 -3.81 -8.50 4.76
N GLY A 77 -4.55 -7.42 4.54
CA GLY A 77 -5.27 -7.20 3.28
C GLY A 77 -4.40 -6.55 2.19
N PRO A 78 -4.94 -6.35 0.97
CA PRO A 78 -4.23 -5.70 -0.13
C PRO A 78 -3.59 -4.35 0.22
N TYR A 79 -4.26 -3.57 1.09
CA TYR A 79 -3.75 -2.30 1.58
C TYR A 79 -2.44 -2.46 2.38
N TYR A 80 -2.40 -3.36 3.37
CA TYR A 80 -1.18 -3.59 4.16
C TYR A 80 -0.09 -4.27 3.34
N ALA A 81 -0.43 -5.22 2.47
CA ALA A 81 0.52 -5.83 1.55
C ALA A 81 1.23 -4.77 0.69
N SER A 82 0.46 -3.84 0.09
CA SER A 82 1.02 -2.72 -0.69
C SER A 82 1.94 -1.83 0.15
N ARG A 83 1.58 -1.52 1.41
CA ARG A 83 2.43 -0.71 2.29
C ARG A 83 3.71 -1.43 2.70
N ILE A 84 3.65 -2.75 2.94
CA ILE A 84 4.83 -3.58 3.24
C ILE A 84 5.79 -3.59 2.06
N LEU A 85 5.30 -3.85 0.86
CA LEU A 85 6.13 -3.86 -0.36
C LEU A 85 6.75 -2.48 -0.62
N ARG A 86 5.97 -1.39 -0.54
CA ARG A 86 6.51 -0.02 -0.69
C ARG A 86 7.56 0.29 0.38
N TYR A 87 7.36 -0.14 1.61
CA TYR A 87 8.34 0.06 2.68
C TYR A 87 9.63 -0.71 2.40
N ARG A 88 9.51 -1.98 2.01
CA ARG A 88 10.64 -2.84 1.58
C ARG A 88 11.48 -2.18 0.50
N GLU A 89 10.84 -1.66 -0.56
CA GLU A 89 11.55 -1.02 -1.68
C GLU A 89 12.33 0.22 -1.25
N ARG A 90 11.76 1.07 -0.38
CA ARG A 90 12.46 2.26 0.14
C ARG A 90 13.64 1.89 1.03
N LEU A 91 13.47 0.85 1.85
CA LEU A 91 14.49 0.34 2.76
C LEU A 91 15.60 -0.40 1.99
N GLY A 92 15.27 -1.06 0.88
CA GLY A 92 16.16 -1.96 0.14
C GLY A 92 16.07 -3.42 0.62
N GLY A 93 15.08 -3.74 1.45
CA GLY A 93 14.91 -5.03 2.13
C GLY A 93 14.77 -4.87 3.63
N PHE A 94 13.99 -5.73 4.27
CA PHE A 94 13.96 -5.87 5.72
C PHE A 94 15.24 -6.53 6.22
N TYR A 95 15.77 -6.01 7.33
CA TYR A 95 16.85 -6.60 8.12
C TYR A 95 16.32 -7.41 9.30
N ALA A 96 15.14 -7.06 9.82
CA ALA A 96 14.49 -7.78 10.90
C ALA A 96 12.97 -7.62 10.84
N VAL A 97 12.23 -8.66 11.26
CA VAL A 97 10.75 -8.68 11.28
C VAL A 97 10.16 -7.48 12.04
N ARG A 98 10.81 -7.05 13.14
CA ARG A 98 10.37 -5.89 13.96
C ARG A 98 10.18 -4.60 13.16
N GLN A 99 10.82 -4.44 12.00
CA GLN A 99 10.68 -3.26 11.16
C GLN A 99 9.28 -3.14 10.54
N LEU A 100 8.47 -4.21 10.52
CA LEU A 100 7.06 -4.14 10.17
C LEU A 100 6.28 -3.17 11.10
N LYS A 101 6.73 -3.00 12.35
CA LYS A 101 6.12 -2.04 13.31
C LYS A 101 6.23 -0.59 12.82
N GLU A 102 7.23 -0.28 12.00
CA GLU A 102 7.46 1.07 11.47
C GLU A 102 6.41 1.45 10.40
N ILE A 103 5.64 0.48 9.89
CA ILE A 103 4.61 0.69 8.88
C ILE A 103 3.28 1.18 9.49
N LYS A 104 3.13 1.25 10.82
CA LYS A 104 1.90 1.71 11.51
C LYS A 104 0.64 1.06 10.93
N MET A 105 0.47 -0.24 11.19
CA MET A 105 -0.71 -1.01 10.80
C MET A 105 -1.69 -1.05 11.97
N THR A 106 -2.80 -0.32 11.88
CA THR A 106 -3.79 -0.17 12.96
C THR A 106 -4.42 -1.48 13.41
N TYR A 107 -4.72 -2.39 12.48
CA TYR A 107 -5.48 -3.61 12.75
C TYR A 107 -4.62 -4.89 12.68
N PHE A 108 -3.29 -4.74 12.69
CA PHE A 108 -2.36 -5.86 12.60
C PHE A 108 -1.31 -5.78 13.70
N ASN A 109 -1.34 -6.72 14.64
CA ASN A 109 -0.36 -6.79 15.71
C ASN A 109 0.88 -7.58 15.25
N VAL A 110 1.96 -6.86 14.97
CA VAL A 110 3.24 -7.44 14.53
C VAL A 110 3.87 -8.33 15.61
N ASP A 111 3.73 -7.99 16.90
CA ASP A 111 4.38 -8.75 17.97
C ASP A 111 3.75 -10.15 18.09
N SER A 112 2.42 -10.23 18.01
CA SER A 112 1.70 -11.52 18.01
C SER A 112 1.94 -12.32 16.72
N ALA A 113 2.12 -11.65 15.59
CA ALA A 113 2.30 -12.28 14.28
C ALA A 113 3.78 -12.52 13.91
N ALA A 114 4.75 -12.20 14.78
CA ALA A 114 6.17 -12.23 14.43
C ALA A 114 6.66 -13.61 13.98
N HIS A 115 6.09 -14.68 14.55
CA HIS A 115 6.39 -16.07 14.20
C HIS A 115 5.95 -16.48 12.79
N LEU A 116 5.06 -15.70 12.15
CA LEU A 116 4.60 -15.93 10.79
C LEU A 116 5.57 -15.41 9.73
N PHE A 117 6.65 -14.74 10.14
CA PHE A 117 7.59 -14.11 9.23
C PHE A 117 9.02 -14.53 9.51
N THR A 118 9.81 -14.57 8.44
CA THR A 118 11.27 -14.66 8.50
C THR A 118 11.89 -13.56 7.65
N VAL A 119 13.16 -13.28 7.91
CA VAL A 119 13.95 -12.30 7.17
C VAL A 119 15.33 -12.87 6.92
N ASN A 120 15.74 -12.88 5.65
CA ASN A 120 17.12 -13.15 5.26
C ASN A 120 17.82 -11.82 4.93
N PRO A 121 18.73 -11.32 5.81
CA PRO A 121 19.46 -10.07 5.59
C PRO A 121 20.38 -10.07 4.35
N GLN A 122 20.75 -11.24 3.83
CA GLN A 122 21.58 -11.34 2.62
C GLN A 122 20.84 -10.88 1.35
N LEU A 123 19.51 -10.83 1.40
CA LEU A 123 18.67 -10.35 0.30
C LEU A 123 18.53 -8.82 0.27
N ILE A 124 19.13 -8.11 1.23
CA ILE A 124 19.12 -6.64 1.25
C ILE A 124 19.96 -6.09 0.10
N ARG A 125 19.33 -5.26 -0.73
CA ARG A 125 19.96 -4.57 -1.86
C ARG A 125 20.72 -3.34 -1.38
N LYS A 126 21.98 -3.54 -1.01
CA LYS A 126 22.88 -2.44 -0.60
C LYS A 126 23.10 -1.47 -1.76
N LYS A 127 22.99 -0.17 -1.46
CA LYS A 127 23.24 0.92 -2.42
C LYS A 127 24.51 1.66 -2.06
N ASP A 128 25.20 2.18 -3.07
CA ASP A 128 26.45 2.89 -2.89
C ASP A 128 26.22 4.35 -2.52
N LEU A 129 26.59 4.74 -1.30
CA LEU A 129 26.35 6.09 -0.81
C LEU A 129 27.15 7.15 -1.60
N ASN A 130 28.28 6.75 -2.19
CA ASN A 130 29.12 7.64 -2.98
C ASN A 130 28.57 7.87 -4.39
N SER A 131 27.77 6.96 -4.95
CA SER A 131 27.19 7.12 -6.29
C SER A 131 25.77 7.70 -6.30
N MET A 132 25.02 7.54 -5.20
CA MET A 132 23.63 8.01 -5.12
C MET A 132 23.51 9.53 -5.14
N SER A 133 22.40 10.01 -5.70
CA SER A 133 21.96 11.40 -5.62
C SER A 133 21.30 11.73 -4.27
N PHE A 134 21.25 13.01 -3.93
CA PHE A 134 20.64 13.48 -2.67
C PHE A 134 19.21 12.98 -2.50
N LYS A 135 18.40 13.09 -3.56
CA LYS A 135 16.99 12.66 -3.58
C LYS A 135 16.84 11.16 -3.36
N GLU A 136 17.77 10.35 -3.86
CA GLU A 136 17.71 8.90 -3.68
C GLU A 136 18.04 8.50 -2.24
N VAL A 137 19.03 9.14 -1.61
CA VAL A 137 19.37 8.90 -0.20
C VAL A 137 18.23 9.36 0.70
N LEU A 138 17.62 10.52 0.43
CA LEU A 138 16.49 11.07 1.19
C LEU A 138 15.23 10.19 1.17
N ARG A 139 15.06 9.34 0.15
CA ARG A 139 13.93 8.40 0.10
C ARG A 139 14.03 7.28 1.15
N HIS A 140 15.22 7.07 1.73
CA HIS A 140 15.45 6.00 2.68
C HIS A 140 14.74 6.29 4.03
N PRO A 141 13.98 5.34 4.62
CA PRO A 141 13.12 5.60 5.78
C PRO A 141 13.85 6.07 7.06
N TYR A 142 15.16 5.89 7.12
CA TYR A 142 15.98 6.20 8.30
C TYR A 142 16.78 7.50 8.21
N LEU A 143 16.69 8.22 7.09
CA LEU A 143 17.43 9.45 6.87
C LEU A 143 16.45 10.59 6.62
N ASP A 144 16.55 11.64 7.43
CA ASP A 144 15.86 12.90 7.17
C ASP A 144 16.71 13.87 6.33
N TYR A 145 16.14 15.02 6.01
CA TYR A 145 16.79 16.01 5.16
C TYR A 145 18.13 16.51 5.73
N GLU A 146 18.19 16.83 7.03
CA GLU A 146 19.41 17.36 7.64
C GLU A 146 20.49 16.29 7.71
N GLU A 147 20.12 15.03 7.96
CA GLU A 147 21.06 13.91 7.95
C GLU A 147 21.65 13.67 6.56
N VAL A 148 20.83 13.72 5.50
CA VAL A 148 21.32 13.61 4.13
C VAL A 148 22.21 14.80 3.77
N LYS A 149 21.86 16.01 4.19
CA LYS A 149 22.69 17.21 4.01
C LYS A 149 24.06 17.06 4.67
N LEU A 150 24.11 16.54 5.90
CA LEU A 150 25.36 16.26 6.60
C LEU A 150 26.22 15.24 5.84
N ILE A 151 25.61 14.15 5.33
CA ILE A 151 26.29 13.14 4.50
C ILE A 151 26.87 13.78 3.23
N PHE A 152 26.10 14.60 2.51
CA PHE A 152 26.55 15.21 1.26
C PHE A 152 27.62 16.28 1.47
N ASN A 153 27.55 17.05 2.56
CA ASN A 153 28.61 17.97 2.94
C ASN A 153 29.91 17.21 3.24
N ALA A 154 29.82 16.08 3.94
CA ALA A 154 30.97 15.20 4.18
C ALA A 154 31.53 14.63 2.86
N LYS A 155 30.65 14.19 1.93
CA LYS A 155 31.06 13.72 0.59
C LYS A 155 31.83 14.79 -0.18
N ASN A 156 31.36 16.03 -0.18
CA ASN A 156 32.03 17.14 -0.85
C ASN A 156 33.38 17.48 -0.22
N LYS A 157 33.47 17.42 1.12
CA LYS A 157 34.68 17.73 1.89
C LYS A 157 35.77 16.66 1.77
N TYR A 158 35.38 15.39 1.86
CA TYR A 158 36.33 14.26 1.91
C TYR A 158 36.47 13.52 0.58
N LYS A 159 35.74 13.92 -0.46
CA LYS A 159 35.62 13.30 -1.80
C LYS A 159 35.01 11.90 -1.82
N LYS A 160 35.40 11.05 -0.87
CA LYS A 160 34.86 9.72 -0.65
C LYS A 160 34.49 9.55 0.82
N ILE A 161 33.33 8.97 1.07
CA ILE A 161 32.85 8.67 2.42
C ILE A 161 32.74 7.16 2.61
N SER A 162 33.07 6.71 3.81
CA SER A 162 32.84 5.36 4.31
C SER A 162 32.15 5.46 5.67
N PHE A 163 31.58 4.36 6.16
CA PHE A 163 31.00 4.32 7.50
C PHE A 163 32.02 4.67 8.60
N ASP A 164 33.30 4.31 8.41
CA ASP A 164 34.37 4.68 9.34
C ASP A 164 34.60 6.19 9.35
N THR A 165 34.65 6.82 8.17
CA THR A 165 34.75 8.29 8.07
C THR A 165 33.57 8.98 8.74
N LEU A 166 32.34 8.51 8.47
CA LEU A 166 31.13 9.09 9.08
C LEU A 166 31.15 8.97 10.61
N GLN A 167 31.66 7.85 11.15
CA GLN A 167 31.76 7.62 12.58
C GLN A 167 32.88 8.46 13.22
N GLN A 168 34.10 8.41 12.68
CA GLN A 168 35.26 9.13 13.22
C GLN A 168 35.06 10.64 13.23
N ARG A 169 34.41 11.18 12.19
CA ARG A 169 34.10 12.61 12.07
C ARG A 169 32.79 13.00 12.75
N LYS A 170 32.10 12.06 13.40
CA LYS A 170 30.83 12.26 14.10
C LYS A 170 29.78 12.96 13.22
N ILE A 171 29.72 12.60 11.93
CA ILE A 171 28.78 13.21 10.97
C ILE A 171 27.34 12.87 11.34
N LEU A 172 27.11 11.65 11.82
CA LEU A 172 25.82 11.20 12.35
C LEU A 172 26.04 10.49 13.69
N PRO A 173 25.01 10.46 14.56
CA PRO A 173 25.04 9.66 15.79
C PRO A 173 25.28 8.18 15.50
N THR A 174 26.02 7.50 16.39
CA THR A 174 26.39 6.09 16.23
C THR A 174 25.18 5.16 16.06
N TYR A 175 24.07 5.40 16.78
CA TYR A 175 22.86 4.60 16.65
C TYR A 175 22.25 4.70 15.24
N LYS A 176 22.33 5.88 14.63
CA LYS A 176 21.82 6.15 13.28
C LYS A 176 22.69 5.46 12.23
N LEU A 177 24.02 5.56 12.38
CA LEU A 177 24.96 4.83 11.53
C LEU A 177 24.74 3.31 11.58
N LYS A 178 24.58 2.74 12.78
CA LYS A 178 24.24 1.32 12.96
C LYS A 178 22.94 0.95 12.24
N LYS A 179 21.93 1.83 12.28
CA LYS A 179 20.62 1.59 11.67
C LYS A 179 20.66 1.59 10.14
N ILE A 180 21.51 2.43 9.52
CA ILE A 180 21.59 2.55 8.06
C ILE A 180 22.67 1.65 7.43
N LYS A 181 23.65 1.17 8.21
CA LYS A 181 24.77 0.32 7.74
C LYS A 181 24.36 -0.93 6.95
N PRO A 182 23.22 -1.61 7.24
CA PRO A 182 22.79 -2.75 6.42
C PRO A 182 22.42 -2.37 4.98
N TYR A 183 22.11 -1.11 4.70
CA TYR A 183 21.49 -0.65 3.44
C TYR A 183 22.43 0.10 2.51
N PHE A 184 23.52 0.61 3.05
CA PHE A 184 24.50 1.38 2.29
C PHE A 184 25.88 0.72 2.36
N ARG A 185 26.64 0.86 1.27
CA ARG A 185 28.07 0.58 1.21
C ARG A 185 28.86 1.87 1.03
#